data_AF-A0A3B5LZH7-F1
#
_entry.id   AF-A0A3B5LZH7-F1
#
_cell.length_a   1.000
_cell.length_b   1.000
_cell.length_c   1.000
_cell.angle_alpha   90.00
_cell.angle_beta   90.00
_cell.angle_gamma   90.00
#
_symmetry.space_group_name_H-M   'P 1'
#
loop_
_entity.id
_entity.type
_entity.pdbx_description
1 polymer ?
#
loop_
_entity_poly.entity_id
_entity_poly.type
_entity_poly.pdbx_seq_one_letter_code
_entity_poly.pdbx_strand_id
1 'polypeptide(L)'
;ALSTTEQIRKIRELPVSFEEKKHDVYLCVLLCCLLLLQSMRRFGYSIKSARQTLQLWQGIMKEIGGKFGSSVLNYFVLLKWLLLFNIFSFLVNFGFITIPLLVYDLSLNVSPNVSFRGLELLTGAGYFNYTIMYYGSYSNETIRGLVDYDMQLAYFFTISVYMVLCGLVLIFSMASSFKKNYALADPASNSAWQLLCSWDFSITNEKAVNQRKNNLRIQLKESLSEKAHRERQTTSEQLKQYGIYFGSWLLSTGLAAGCGASIFYLYTETWSALKEAETLLVPFVVSLMNMVIPLFFSLFNKFEQYSSQRKQIYALLFRNVLLRISILGVLCYYWMNTVPQKFTCWEPMVGQALYRLVIVDFIFLMLGSLFGEFLSNVIGTKIQPRLGVPEFDVARNVLEIIYAQTLAWIGIYFSPLLPVIQILKFFILFYLKKVSLTHNCQPPRRSGRAAQMKTIFIFLLFFPFFVGALSIVAYTSWRLTPSEQCGPFRGLNSTFSVTGEWIDHVNNNSSNHWVGWIYQNVIRSEIFYFLSTLIILVIIYIFWQLIQGRKQLIVLLRRQIINVSLNCPPE
;
A
#
# COMPACT_ATOMS: atom_id res chain seq x y z
N ALA A 1 41.26 15.63 -34.62
CA ALA A 1 40.08 14.75 -34.60
C ALA A 1 39.37 14.91 -35.94
N LEU A 2 39.22 13.84 -36.71
CA LEU A 2 38.57 13.90 -38.04
C LEU A 2 37.08 14.22 -37.89
N SER A 3 36.54 15.02 -38.80
CA SER A 3 35.10 15.33 -38.86
C SER A 3 34.29 14.06 -39.15
N THR A 4 33.10 13.93 -38.54
CA THR A 4 32.18 12.78 -38.72
C THR A 4 31.85 12.53 -40.20
N THR A 5 31.81 13.59 -41.01
CA THR A 5 31.60 13.50 -42.47
C THR A 5 32.77 12.85 -43.21
N GLU A 6 34.01 13.03 -42.77
CA GLU A 6 35.20 12.42 -43.37
C GLU A 6 35.32 10.93 -42.99
N GLN A 7 34.89 10.55 -41.79
CA GLN A 7 34.82 9.14 -41.39
C GLN A 7 33.78 8.37 -42.20
N ILE A 8 32.61 8.98 -42.45
CA ILE A 8 31.56 8.38 -43.28
C ILE A 8 32.02 8.21 -44.72
N ARG A 9 32.79 9.18 -45.26
CA ARG A 9 33.35 9.09 -46.62
C ARG A 9 34.38 7.96 -46.75
N LYS A 10 35.28 7.82 -45.76
CA LYS A 10 36.25 6.71 -45.71
C LYS A 10 35.61 5.33 -45.60
N ILE A 11 34.51 5.20 -44.86
CA ILE A 11 33.76 3.94 -44.75
C ILE A 11 33.04 3.60 -46.08
N ARG A 12 32.66 4.62 -46.85
CA ARG A 12 32.02 4.45 -48.16
C ARG A 12 33.00 4.03 -49.26
N GLU A 13 34.27 4.42 -49.17
CA GLU A 13 35.33 4.10 -50.14
C GLU A 13 36.04 2.75 -49.91
N LEU A 14 35.74 2.04 -48.81
CA LEU A 14 36.26 0.68 -48.61
C LEU A 14 35.66 -0.29 -49.66
N PRO A 15 36.49 -1.08 -50.37
CA PRO A 15 36.06 -1.98 -51.44
C PRO A 15 35.51 -3.28 -50.82
N VAL A 16 34.36 -3.19 -50.18
CA VAL A 16 33.70 -4.31 -49.50
C VAL A 16 32.23 -4.33 -49.89
N SER A 17 31.69 -5.51 -50.17
CA SER A 17 30.36 -5.69 -50.74
C SER A 17 29.27 -5.18 -49.78
N PHE A 18 28.14 -4.73 -50.34
CA PHE A 18 27.02 -4.17 -49.56
C PHE A 18 26.40 -5.18 -48.56
N GLU A 19 26.54 -6.48 -48.84
CA GLU A 19 26.10 -7.59 -47.97
C GLU A 19 26.95 -7.70 -46.69
N GLU A 20 28.27 -7.54 -46.76
CA GLU A 20 29.16 -7.59 -45.59
C GLU A 20 28.93 -6.42 -44.62
N LYS A 21 28.63 -5.22 -45.14
CA LYS A 21 28.29 -4.04 -44.31
C LYS A 21 26.98 -4.23 -43.53
N LYS A 22 26.04 -5.03 -44.06
CA LYS A 22 24.80 -5.37 -43.35
C LYS A 22 25.10 -6.32 -42.20
N HIS A 23 26.00 -7.28 -42.39
CA HIS A 23 26.34 -8.26 -41.36
C HIS A 23 27.01 -7.61 -40.13
N ASP A 24 27.90 -6.64 -40.32
CA ASP A 24 28.53 -5.90 -39.20
C ASP A 24 27.55 -5.05 -38.39
N VAL A 25 26.53 -4.46 -39.04
CA VAL A 25 25.49 -3.68 -38.34
C VAL A 25 24.58 -4.61 -37.51
N TYR A 26 24.18 -5.77 -38.06
CA TYR A 26 23.41 -6.77 -37.30
C TYR A 26 24.21 -7.34 -36.14
N LEU A 27 25.52 -7.60 -36.33
CA LEU A 27 26.41 -8.07 -35.28
C LEU A 27 26.56 -7.03 -34.16
N CYS A 28 26.66 -5.75 -34.50
CA CYS A 28 26.74 -4.65 -33.53
C CYS A 28 25.45 -4.49 -32.71
N VAL A 29 24.27 -4.60 -33.36
CA VAL A 29 22.97 -4.60 -32.66
C VAL A 29 22.82 -5.81 -31.76
N LEU A 30 23.25 -6.99 -32.22
CA LEU A 30 23.23 -8.22 -31.42
C LEU A 30 24.18 -8.12 -30.20
N LEU A 31 25.37 -7.55 -30.40
CA LEU A 31 26.35 -7.31 -29.34
C LEU A 31 25.82 -6.30 -28.30
N CYS A 32 25.15 -5.24 -28.75
CA CYS A 32 24.53 -4.24 -27.90
C CYS A 32 23.36 -4.83 -27.07
N CYS A 33 22.51 -5.64 -27.71
CA CYS A 33 21.45 -6.40 -27.03
C CYS A 33 22.03 -7.39 -25.99
N LEU A 34 23.12 -8.08 -26.32
CA LEU A 34 23.82 -8.98 -25.39
C LEU A 34 24.43 -8.22 -24.21
N LEU A 35 25.04 -7.05 -24.44
CA LEU A 35 25.58 -6.18 -23.40
C LEU A 35 24.47 -5.63 -22.49
N LEU A 36 23.32 -5.24 -23.04
CA LEU A 36 22.15 -4.84 -22.27
C LEU A 36 21.60 -6.01 -21.44
N LEU A 37 21.49 -7.21 -22.02
CA LEU A 37 21.07 -8.41 -21.29
C LEU A 37 22.05 -8.78 -20.16
N GLN A 38 23.35 -8.63 -20.42
CA GLN A 38 24.40 -8.94 -19.46
C GLN A 38 24.48 -7.89 -18.35
N SER A 39 24.26 -6.62 -18.67
CA SER A 39 24.08 -5.54 -17.70
C SER A 39 22.85 -5.78 -16.82
N MET A 40 21.72 -6.13 -17.41
CA MET A 40 20.49 -6.50 -16.68
C MET A 40 20.69 -7.74 -15.80
N ARG A 41 21.46 -8.74 -16.26
CA ARG A 41 21.84 -9.90 -15.43
C ARG A 41 22.77 -9.51 -14.28
N ARG A 42 23.81 -8.70 -14.52
CA ARG A 42 24.73 -8.20 -13.48
C ARG A 42 24.00 -7.34 -12.45
N PHE A 43 23.10 -6.47 -12.90
CA PHE A 43 22.21 -5.69 -12.03
C PHE A 43 21.29 -6.61 -11.22
N GLY A 44 20.72 -7.66 -11.84
CA GLY A 44 19.94 -8.68 -11.14
C GLY A 44 20.73 -9.46 -10.07
N TYR A 45 22.00 -9.78 -10.33
CA TYR A 45 22.90 -10.38 -9.34
C TYR A 45 23.27 -9.40 -8.23
N SER A 46 23.55 -8.14 -8.57
CA SER A 46 23.85 -7.09 -7.59
C SER A 46 22.64 -6.80 -6.69
N ILE A 47 21.42 -6.79 -7.24
CA ILE A 47 20.17 -6.71 -6.46
C ILE A 47 19.98 -7.94 -5.57
N LYS A 48 20.27 -9.15 -6.07
CA LYS A 48 20.19 -10.38 -5.26
C LYS A 48 21.22 -10.37 -4.12
N SER A 49 22.44 -9.91 -4.38
CA SER A 49 23.50 -9.75 -3.39
C SER A 49 23.17 -8.67 -2.36
N ALA A 50 22.73 -7.49 -2.83
CA ALA A 50 22.23 -6.40 -1.99
C ALA A 50 21.06 -6.87 -1.11
N ARG A 51 20.17 -7.71 -1.65
CA ARG A 51 19.05 -8.33 -0.90
C ARG A 51 19.52 -9.37 0.11
N GLN A 52 20.64 -10.04 -0.13
CA GLN A 52 21.28 -10.96 0.83
C GLN A 52 22.03 -10.21 1.93
N THR A 53 22.59 -9.02 1.65
CA THR A 53 23.15 -8.13 2.68
C THR A 53 22.08 -7.33 3.43
N LEU A 54 20.95 -7.00 2.81
CA LEU A 54 19.75 -6.41 3.45
C LEU A 54 18.87 -7.46 4.18
N GLN A 55 19.48 -8.46 4.80
CA GLN A 55 18.80 -9.38 5.74
C GLN A 55 18.44 -8.70 7.08
N LEU A 56 17.97 -7.45 7.02
CA LEU A 56 17.39 -6.75 8.17
C LEU A 56 16.35 -7.64 8.85
N TRP A 57 16.60 -7.91 10.13
CA TRP A 57 15.71 -8.60 11.07
C TRP A 57 15.33 -10.04 10.74
N GLN A 58 16.09 -10.76 9.91
CA GLN A 58 15.78 -12.16 9.59
C GLN A 58 15.80 -13.06 10.83
N GLY A 59 16.77 -12.87 11.74
CA GLY A 59 16.83 -13.58 13.02
C GLY A 59 15.63 -13.29 13.92
N ILE A 60 15.31 -12.01 14.12
CA ILE A 60 14.16 -11.55 14.93
C ILE A 60 12.84 -12.09 14.38
N MET A 61 12.64 -12.03 13.06
CA MET A 61 11.42 -12.57 12.45
C MET A 61 11.34 -14.10 12.58
N LYS A 62 12.46 -14.82 12.49
CA LYS A 62 12.48 -16.27 12.72
C LYS A 62 12.11 -16.62 14.17
N GLU A 63 12.60 -15.83 15.13
CA GLU A 63 12.24 -15.98 16.54
C GLU A 63 10.74 -15.69 16.79
N ILE A 64 10.23 -14.58 16.26
CA ILE A 64 8.81 -14.22 16.37
C ILE A 64 7.92 -15.28 15.73
N GLY A 65 8.29 -15.75 14.53
CA GLY A 65 7.56 -16.82 13.84
C GLY A 65 7.56 -18.14 14.61
N GLY A 66 8.67 -18.47 15.29
CA GLY A 66 8.77 -19.65 16.15
C GLY A 66 7.94 -19.56 17.43
N LYS A 67 7.92 -18.39 18.09
CA LYS A 67 7.23 -18.18 19.39
C LYS A 67 5.74 -17.84 19.27
N PHE A 68 5.38 -16.97 18.33
CA PHE A 68 4.04 -16.39 18.20
C PHE A 68 3.27 -16.89 16.97
N GLY A 69 3.94 -17.67 16.11
CA GLY A 69 3.33 -18.29 14.95
C GLY A 69 3.37 -17.45 13.67
N SER A 70 2.97 -18.10 12.59
CA SER A 70 3.10 -17.58 11.22
C SER A 70 2.15 -16.43 10.87
N SER A 71 1.05 -16.24 11.60
CA SER A 71 0.13 -15.09 11.38
C SER A 71 0.79 -13.77 11.81
N VAL A 72 1.40 -13.76 12.99
CA VAL A 72 2.15 -12.62 13.51
C VAL A 72 3.37 -12.36 12.65
N LEU A 73 4.07 -13.41 12.21
CA LEU A 73 5.18 -13.28 11.27
C LEU A 73 4.77 -12.55 9.97
N ASN A 74 3.60 -12.86 9.41
CA ASN A 74 3.12 -12.21 8.19
C ASN A 74 2.94 -10.70 8.35
N TYR A 75 2.57 -10.21 9.54
CA TYR A 75 2.52 -8.78 9.84
C TYR A 75 3.92 -8.14 9.75
N PHE A 76 4.92 -8.71 10.41
CA PHE A 76 6.30 -8.18 10.35
C PHE A 76 6.91 -8.28 8.96
N VAL A 77 6.57 -9.32 8.19
CA VAL A 77 6.97 -9.45 6.79
C VAL A 77 6.33 -8.35 5.94
N LEU A 78 5.05 -8.03 6.16
CA LEU A 78 4.37 -6.94 5.47
C LEU A 78 4.96 -5.58 5.86
N LEU A 79 5.22 -5.35 7.14
CA LEU A 79 5.85 -4.12 7.65
C LEU A 79 7.24 -3.92 7.04
N LYS A 80 8.08 -4.97 7.01
CA LYS A 80 9.39 -4.92 6.33
C LYS A 80 9.24 -4.64 4.83
N TRP A 81 8.26 -5.25 4.17
CA TRP A 81 8.02 -5.01 2.75
C TRP A 81 7.61 -3.55 2.50
N LEU A 82 6.74 -2.97 3.34
CA LEU A 82 6.35 -1.56 3.28
C LEU A 82 7.52 -0.62 3.57
N LEU A 83 8.39 -0.94 4.53
CA LEU A 83 9.61 -0.17 4.79
C LEU A 83 10.50 -0.11 3.54
N LEU A 84 10.78 -1.27 2.92
CA LEU A 84 11.57 -1.34 1.69
C LEU A 84 10.89 -0.61 0.53
N PHE A 85 9.56 -0.67 0.46
CA PHE A 85 8.77 0.04 -0.53
C PHE A 85 8.90 1.57 -0.39
N ASN A 86 8.88 2.09 0.84
CA ASN A 86 9.08 3.52 1.08
C ASN A 86 10.55 3.95 0.87
N ILE A 87 11.52 3.08 1.11
CA ILE A 87 12.92 3.34 0.72
C ILE A 87 13.03 3.48 -0.80
N PHE A 88 12.43 2.58 -1.57
CA PHE A 88 12.37 2.70 -3.03
C PHE A 88 11.67 4.00 -3.47
N SER A 89 10.54 4.31 -2.86
CA SER A 89 9.80 5.56 -3.09
C SER A 89 10.66 6.80 -2.84
N PHE A 90 11.35 6.84 -1.70
CA PHE A 90 12.28 7.92 -1.35
C PHE A 90 13.39 8.04 -2.39
N LEU A 91 14.05 6.95 -2.78
CA LEU A 91 15.15 7.00 -3.75
C LEU A 91 14.73 7.56 -5.11
N VAL A 92 13.53 7.20 -5.58
CA VAL A 92 12.98 7.73 -6.84
C VAL A 92 12.67 9.23 -6.73
N ASN A 93 11.92 9.63 -5.70
CA ASN A 93 11.49 11.03 -5.56
C ASN A 93 12.65 11.94 -5.19
N PHE A 94 13.46 11.56 -4.21
CA PHE A 94 14.66 12.30 -3.83
C PHE A 94 15.64 12.39 -5.00
N GLY A 95 15.86 11.28 -5.71
CA GLY A 95 16.82 11.20 -6.81
C GLY A 95 16.48 12.10 -7.99
N PHE A 96 15.23 12.07 -8.46
CA PHE A 96 14.83 12.79 -9.67
C PHE A 96 14.24 14.18 -9.38
N ILE A 97 13.60 14.41 -8.25
CA ILE A 97 12.95 15.70 -7.97
C ILE A 97 13.83 16.55 -7.05
N THR A 98 14.29 15.98 -5.93
CA THR A 98 14.94 16.77 -4.87
C THR A 98 16.42 17.06 -5.12
N ILE A 99 17.20 16.08 -5.63
CA ILE A 99 18.64 16.27 -5.88
C ILE A 99 18.91 17.37 -6.91
N PRO A 100 18.23 17.42 -8.08
CA PRO A 100 18.48 18.49 -9.05
C PRO A 100 18.24 19.87 -8.45
N LEU A 101 17.20 20.04 -7.64
CA LEU A 101 16.96 21.31 -6.96
C LEU A 101 18.09 21.68 -5.99
N LEU A 102 18.53 20.74 -5.14
CA LEU A 102 19.58 20.99 -4.14
C LEU A 102 20.96 21.28 -4.73
N VAL A 103 21.28 20.72 -5.90
CA VAL A 103 22.58 20.91 -6.55
C VAL A 103 22.71 22.29 -7.17
N TYR A 104 21.60 22.83 -7.70
CA TYR A 104 21.64 24.05 -8.51
C TYR A 104 21.08 25.29 -7.80
N ASP A 105 20.13 25.13 -6.87
CA ASP A 105 19.58 26.23 -6.07
C ASP A 105 19.80 25.95 -4.59
N LEU A 106 20.96 26.38 -4.08
CA LEU A 106 21.27 26.30 -2.65
C LEU A 106 20.63 27.47 -1.87
N SER A 107 20.06 28.46 -2.55
CA SER A 107 19.36 29.60 -1.95
C SER A 107 17.89 29.28 -1.71
N LEU A 108 17.62 28.38 -0.77
CA LEU A 108 16.29 28.34 -0.15
C LEU A 108 16.06 29.72 0.47
N ASN A 109 15.12 30.49 -0.08
CA ASN A 109 14.71 31.82 0.39
C ASN A 109 14.03 31.74 1.76
N VAL A 110 14.78 31.29 2.77
CA VAL A 110 14.36 31.27 4.16
C VAL A 110 14.49 32.70 4.66
N SER A 111 13.36 33.32 4.97
CA SER A 111 13.36 34.62 5.63
C SER A 111 14.18 34.53 6.93
N PRO A 112 15.12 35.46 7.19
CA PRO A 112 16.03 35.41 8.34
C PRO A 112 15.31 35.43 9.71
N ASN A 113 14.01 35.75 9.73
CA ASN A 113 13.18 35.77 10.93
C ASN A 113 12.59 34.41 11.32
N VAL A 114 12.76 33.36 10.51
CA VAL A 114 12.18 32.03 10.76
C VAL A 114 13.28 31.10 11.31
N SER A 115 13.22 30.83 12.62
CA SER A 115 14.16 29.94 13.33
C SER A 115 13.47 28.65 13.75
N PHE A 116 14.21 27.54 13.68
CA PHE A 116 13.70 26.22 14.06
C PHE A 116 13.53 26.11 15.59
N ARG A 117 12.28 26.07 16.06
CA ARG A 117 11.92 25.96 17.49
C ARG A 117 11.56 24.53 17.93
N GLY A 118 11.56 23.56 17.01
CA GLY A 118 11.19 22.16 17.29
C GLY A 118 9.69 21.85 17.26
N LEU A 119 8.80 22.79 17.61
CA LEU A 119 7.34 22.61 17.49
C LEU A 119 6.90 22.36 16.04
N GLU A 120 7.67 22.89 15.10
CA GLU A 120 7.50 22.70 13.66
C GLU A 120 7.58 21.23 13.26
N LEU A 121 8.27 20.37 14.02
CA LEU A 121 8.26 18.91 13.77
C LEU A 121 6.87 18.30 13.96
N LEU A 122 6.05 18.88 14.85
CA LEU A 122 4.68 18.43 15.08
C LEU A 122 3.71 19.12 14.11
N THR A 123 3.87 20.42 13.91
CA THR A 123 2.94 21.21 13.08
C THR A 123 3.26 21.13 11.59
N GLY A 124 4.47 20.78 11.17
CA GLY A 124 4.90 20.87 9.76
C GLY A 124 4.76 22.28 9.16
N ALA A 125 4.57 23.31 9.99
CA ALA A 125 4.40 24.69 9.60
C ALA A 125 5.68 25.50 9.89
N GLY A 126 5.71 26.78 9.53
CA GLY A 126 6.85 27.65 9.78
C GLY A 126 8.03 27.32 8.87
N TYR A 127 9.18 26.96 9.44
CA TYR A 127 10.41 26.62 8.74
C TYR A 127 10.20 25.58 7.63
N PHE A 128 9.43 24.51 7.90
CA PHE A 128 9.18 23.45 6.92
C PHE A 128 8.48 23.95 5.64
N ASN A 129 7.73 25.06 5.71
CA ASN A 129 7.09 25.64 4.53
C ASN A 129 8.09 26.11 3.47
N TYR A 130 9.30 26.49 3.90
CA TYR A 130 10.40 26.94 3.02
C TYR A 130 11.36 25.81 2.64
N THR A 131 11.12 24.59 3.14
CA THR A 131 11.96 23.43 2.83
C THR A 131 11.41 22.63 1.65
N ILE A 132 12.30 21.91 0.96
CA ILE A 132 12.02 20.92 -0.10
C ILE A 132 11.02 19.80 0.28
N MET A 133 10.52 19.79 1.52
CA MET A 133 9.50 18.87 1.99
C MET A 133 8.18 18.99 1.22
N TYR A 134 7.80 20.21 0.83
CA TYR A 134 6.50 20.49 0.22
C TYR A 134 6.62 20.89 -1.25
N TYR A 135 5.55 20.61 -1.99
CA TYR A 135 5.38 20.96 -3.41
C TYR A 135 5.69 22.43 -3.72
N GLY A 136 5.37 23.35 -2.81
CA GLY A 136 5.52 24.80 -3.04
C GLY A 136 6.96 25.28 -3.26
N SER A 137 7.97 24.55 -2.76
CA SER A 137 9.38 24.93 -2.84
C SER A 137 10.04 24.63 -4.20
N TYR A 138 9.39 23.83 -5.05
CA TYR A 138 9.91 23.51 -6.38
C TYR A 138 9.53 24.63 -7.36
N SER A 139 10.50 25.09 -8.15
CA SER A 139 10.35 26.17 -9.12
C SER A 139 9.79 25.67 -10.45
N ASN A 140 9.26 26.60 -11.26
CA ASN A 140 8.79 26.35 -12.62
C ASN A 140 9.88 26.53 -13.69
N GLU A 141 11.09 26.88 -13.29
CA GLU A 141 12.19 27.21 -14.20
C GLU A 141 12.95 25.96 -14.65
N THR A 142 13.49 26.02 -15.86
CA THR A 142 14.45 25.03 -16.34
C THR A 142 15.79 25.29 -15.67
N ILE A 143 16.26 24.31 -14.91
CA ILE A 143 17.56 24.38 -14.25
C ILE A 143 18.62 24.22 -15.34
N ARG A 144 19.30 25.32 -15.67
CA ARG A 144 20.37 25.36 -16.67
C ARG A 144 21.68 24.91 -16.03
N GLY A 145 22.09 23.69 -16.35
CA GLY A 145 23.34 23.08 -15.88
C GLY A 145 24.19 22.54 -17.03
N LEU A 146 24.85 21.41 -16.81
CA LEU A 146 25.51 20.62 -17.88
C LEU A 146 24.49 20.05 -18.88
N VAL A 147 23.27 19.81 -18.41
CA VAL A 147 22.10 19.38 -19.18
C VAL A 147 20.92 20.20 -18.68
N ASP A 148 20.15 20.78 -19.58
CA ASP A 148 18.94 21.51 -19.22
C ASP A 148 17.93 20.55 -18.55
N TYR A 149 17.62 20.82 -17.29
CA TYR A 149 16.72 19.99 -16.49
C TYR A 149 15.41 20.74 -16.23
N ASP A 150 14.37 20.37 -16.97
CA ASP A 150 13.04 20.93 -16.79
C ASP A 150 12.37 20.34 -15.55
N MET A 151 12.20 21.18 -14.52
CA MET A 151 11.61 20.77 -13.25
C MET A 151 10.13 20.36 -13.38
N GLN A 152 9.37 20.99 -14.28
CA GLN A 152 7.95 20.68 -14.48
C GLN A 152 7.80 19.26 -15.04
N LEU A 153 8.52 18.97 -16.12
CA LEU A 153 8.51 17.65 -16.75
C LEU A 153 9.06 16.58 -15.81
N ALA A 154 10.17 16.87 -15.12
CA ALA A 154 10.76 15.98 -14.15
C ALA A 154 9.78 15.59 -13.05
N TYR A 155 9.08 16.57 -12.46
CA TYR A 155 8.11 16.33 -11.41
C TYR A 155 6.95 15.47 -11.91
N PHE A 156 6.35 15.84 -13.06
CA PHE A 156 5.21 15.12 -13.62
C PHE A 156 5.56 13.67 -13.98
N PHE A 157 6.66 13.45 -14.70
CA PHE A 157 7.06 12.11 -15.12
C PHE A 157 7.53 11.26 -13.95
N THR A 158 8.27 11.82 -12.98
CA THR A 158 8.73 11.07 -11.81
C THR A 158 7.54 10.55 -11.01
N ILE A 159 6.55 11.40 -10.70
CA ILE A 159 5.36 10.97 -9.95
C ILE A 159 4.53 9.99 -10.78
N SER A 160 4.31 10.25 -12.06
CA SER A 160 3.52 9.37 -12.93
C SER A 160 4.15 7.98 -13.09
N VAL A 161 5.44 7.92 -13.42
CA VAL A 161 6.21 6.67 -13.52
C VAL A 161 6.24 5.95 -12.18
N TYR A 162 6.45 6.67 -11.09
CA TYR A 162 6.41 6.11 -9.74
C TYR A 162 5.05 5.46 -9.44
N MET A 163 3.93 6.14 -9.70
CA MET A 163 2.59 5.60 -9.46
C MET A 163 2.31 4.33 -10.30
N VAL A 164 2.74 4.32 -11.57
CA VAL A 164 2.63 3.13 -12.43
C VAL A 164 3.49 1.98 -11.90
N LEU A 165 4.75 2.24 -11.54
CA LEU A 165 5.65 1.23 -10.96
C LEU A 165 5.09 0.68 -9.65
N CYS A 166 4.49 1.52 -8.80
CA CYS A 166 3.81 1.11 -7.58
C CYS A 166 2.66 0.15 -7.86
N GLY A 167 1.80 0.49 -8.83
CA GLY A 167 0.69 -0.37 -9.27
C GLY A 167 1.17 -1.72 -9.78
N LEU A 168 2.22 -1.74 -10.62
CA LEU A 168 2.81 -2.97 -11.16
C LEU A 168 3.42 -3.84 -10.05
N VAL A 169 4.15 -3.25 -9.12
CA VAL A 169 4.74 -3.96 -7.97
C VAL A 169 3.65 -4.59 -7.08
N LEU A 170 2.54 -3.88 -6.85
CA LEU A 170 1.40 -4.39 -6.08
C LEU A 170 0.69 -5.54 -6.81
N ILE A 171 0.40 -5.37 -8.11
CA ILE A 171 -0.22 -6.41 -8.95
C ILE A 171 0.65 -7.67 -8.96
N PHE A 172 1.96 -7.53 -9.19
CA PHE A 172 2.89 -8.65 -9.21
C PHE A 172 2.98 -9.33 -7.84
N SER A 173 3.04 -8.55 -6.76
CA SER A 173 3.08 -9.08 -5.39
C SER A 173 1.80 -9.83 -5.04
N MET A 174 0.65 -9.32 -5.46
CA MET A 174 -0.64 -9.97 -5.32
C MET A 174 -0.67 -11.28 -6.10
N ALA A 175 -0.39 -11.25 -7.40
CA ALA A 175 -0.37 -12.44 -8.26
C ALA A 175 0.60 -13.51 -7.73
N SER A 176 1.81 -13.12 -7.29
CA SER A 176 2.76 -14.04 -6.68
C SER A 176 2.27 -14.61 -5.36
N SER A 177 1.58 -13.83 -4.52
CA SER A 177 1.04 -14.32 -3.25
C SER A 177 -0.13 -15.27 -3.47
N PHE A 178 -1.04 -14.95 -4.40
CA PHE A 178 -2.12 -15.83 -4.81
C PHE A 178 -1.58 -17.15 -5.38
N LYS A 179 -0.61 -17.12 -6.30
CA LYS A 179 -0.02 -18.34 -6.89
C LYS A 179 0.53 -19.29 -5.83
N LYS A 180 1.21 -18.77 -4.79
CA LYS A 180 1.85 -19.58 -3.75
C LYS A 180 0.86 -20.09 -2.69
N ASN A 181 -0.16 -19.30 -2.35
CA ASN A 181 -0.97 -19.55 -1.15
C ASN A 181 -2.42 -20.03 -1.43
N TYR A 182 -2.88 -19.99 -2.69
CA TYR A 182 -4.24 -20.38 -3.05
C TYR A 182 -4.52 -21.89 -2.90
N ALA A 183 -3.47 -22.73 -2.91
CA ALA A 183 -3.58 -24.19 -2.85
C ALA A 183 -4.15 -24.75 -1.52
N LEU A 184 -4.43 -23.92 -0.51
CA LEU A 184 -4.90 -24.37 0.80
C LEU A 184 -6.33 -23.92 1.17
N ALA A 185 -7.08 -23.28 0.28
CA ALA A 185 -8.44 -22.81 0.57
C ALA A 185 -9.52 -23.87 0.33
N ASP A 186 -9.48 -24.97 1.09
CA ASP A 186 -10.57 -25.94 1.11
C ASP A 186 -11.75 -25.39 1.92
N PRO A 187 -12.97 -25.23 1.35
CA PRO A 187 -14.17 -24.82 2.09
C PRO A 187 -15.04 -25.99 2.56
N ALA A 188 -14.83 -27.22 2.08
CA ALA A 188 -15.66 -28.36 2.47
C ALA A 188 -14.93 -29.68 2.14
N SER A 189 -14.14 -30.19 3.07
CA SER A 189 -13.89 -31.64 3.11
C SER A 189 -14.52 -32.16 4.39
N ASN A 190 -15.20 -33.31 4.27
CA ASN A 190 -15.82 -34.00 5.39
C ASN A 190 -14.85 -34.08 6.57
N SER A 191 -15.39 -33.89 7.78
CA SER A 191 -14.64 -33.85 9.05
C SER A 191 -13.72 -35.08 9.21
N ALA A 192 -14.11 -36.22 8.63
CA ALA A 192 -13.34 -37.47 8.64
C ALA A 192 -12.06 -37.42 7.77
N TRP A 193 -12.10 -36.84 6.57
CA TRP A 193 -10.91 -36.71 5.71
C TRP A 193 -9.87 -35.77 6.31
N GLN A 194 -10.33 -34.67 6.93
CA GLN A 194 -9.43 -33.80 7.70
C GLN A 194 -8.83 -34.53 8.91
N LEU A 195 -9.54 -35.44 9.56
CA LEU A 195 -8.98 -36.20 10.68
C LEU A 195 -7.87 -37.16 10.22
N LEU A 196 -8.14 -37.93 9.16
CA LEU A 196 -7.29 -39.03 8.72
C LEU A 196 -6.04 -38.57 7.95
N CYS A 197 -6.13 -37.46 7.20
CA CYS A 197 -5.08 -37.04 6.26
C CYS A 197 -4.41 -35.69 6.58
N SER A 198 -4.73 -35.04 7.72
CA SER A 198 -4.13 -33.74 8.07
C SER A 198 -2.88 -33.83 8.95
N TRP A 199 -2.54 -35.03 9.41
CA TRP A 199 -1.40 -35.27 10.26
C TRP A 199 -0.12 -35.31 9.42
N ASP A 200 0.86 -34.51 9.82
CA ASP A 200 2.18 -34.50 9.20
C ASP A 200 3.12 -35.33 10.05
N PHE A 201 3.46 -36.52 9.57
CA PHE A 201 4.33 -37.47 10.28
C PHE A 201 5.79 -37.03 10.33
N SER A 202 6.18 -35.98 9.60
CA SER A 202 7.53 -35.41 9.68
C SER A 202 7.78 -34.59 10.96
N ILE A 203 6.73 -34.30 11.73
CA ILE A 203 6.82 -33.54 12.98
C ILE A 203 7.29 -34.47 14.11
N THR A 204 8.57 -34.41 14.43
CA THR A 204 9.19 -35.21 15.50
C THR A 204 9.23 -34.52 16.87
N ASN A 205 9.06 -33.20 16.92
CA ASN A 205 9.16 -32.43 18.15
C ASN A 205 7.86 -32.55 18.99
N GLU A 206 7.97 -33.09 20.21
CA GLU A 206 6.84 -33.33 21.11
C GLU A 206 5.98 -32.08 21.39
N LYS A 207 6.62 -30.92 21.55
CA LYS A 207 5.90 -29.65 21.74
C LYS A 207 5.08 -29.28 20.50
N ALA A 208 5.64 -29.50 19.31
CA ALA A 208 4.96 -29.24 18.05
C ALA A 208 3.82 -30.24 17.79
N VAL A 209 4.00 -31.51 18.17
CA VAL A 209 2.97 -32.55 18.15
C VAL A 209 1.79 -32.18 19.05
N ASN A 210 2.06 -31.81 20.30
CA ASN A 210 1.01 -31.40 21.25
C ASN A 210 0.26 -30.14 20.75
N GLN A 211 0.98 -29.17 20.21
CA GLN A 211 0.37 -27.97 19.63
C GLN A 211 -0.49 -28.29 18.40
N ARG A 212 -0.03 -29.19 17.51
CA ARG A 212 -0.77 -29.62 16.32
C ARG A 212 -2.04 -30.39 16.69
N LYS A 213 -1.95 -31.31 17.65
CA LYS A 213 -3.09 -32.07 18.20
C LYS A 213 -4.14 -31.14 18.79
N ASN A 214 -3.73 -30.16 19.59
CA ASN A 214 -4.63 -29.17 20.16
C ASN A 214 -5.29 -28.30 19.09
N ASN A 215 -4.54 -27.83 18.10
CA ASN A 215 -5.09 -27.06 16.98
C ASN A 215 -6.13 -27.85 16.18
N LEU A 216 -5.85 -29.12 15.86
CA LEU A 216 -6.80 -30.00 15.17
C LEU A 216 -8.07 -30.23 15.99
N ARG A 217 -7.94 -30.52 17.29
CA ARG A 217 -9.06 -30.69 18.21
C ARG A 217 -9.96 -29.45 18.22
N ILE A 218 -9.37 -28.25 18.31
CA ILE A 218 -10.11 -26.99 18.29
C ILE A 218 -10.83 -26.81 16.95
N GLN A 219 -10.14 -27.01 15.83
CA GLN A 219 -10.74 -26.85 14.49
C GLN A 219 -11.92 -27.80 14.25
N LEU A 220 -11.80 -29.07 14.67
CA LEU A 220 -12.88 -30.04 14.57
C LEU A 220 -14.06 -29.66 15.45
N LYS A 221 -13.80 -29.29 16.71
CA LYS A 221 -14.84 -28.86 17.65
C LYS A 221 -15.60 -27.65 17.10
N GLU A 222 -14.90 -26.66 16.55
CA GLU A 222 -15.50 -25.50 15.88
C GLU A 222 -16.37 -25.93 14.69
N SER A 223 -15.86 -26.79 13.81
CA SER A 223 -16.61 -27.23 12.62
C SER A 223 -17.88 -28.02 12.96
N LEU A 224 -17.80 -28.89 13.98
CA LEU A 224 -18.93 -29.68 14.46
C LEU A 224 -19.95 -28.80 15.16
N SER A 225 -19.49 -27.83 15.98
CA SER A 225 -20.40 -26.85 16.60
C SER A 225 -21.11 -25.97 15.56
N GLU A 226 -20.43 -25.58 14.49
CA GLU A 226 -21.04 -24.76 13.41
C GLU A 226 -22.12 -25.54 12.67
N LYS A 227 -21.91 -26.84 12.39
CA LYS A 227 -22.92 -27.72 11.79
C LYS A 227 -24.11 -27.96 12.72
N ALA A 228 -23.85 -28.38 13.96
CA ALA A 228 -24.89 -28.67 14.94
C ALA A 228 -25.76 -27.45 15.26
N HIS A 229 -25.17 -26.25 15.28
CA HIS A 229 -25.93 -25.02 15.52
C HIS A 229 -26.84 -24.68 14.34
N ARG A 230 -26.40 -24.95 13.10
CA ARG A 230 -27.16 -24.67 11.88
C ARG A 230 -28.38 -25.57 11.71
N GLU A 231 -28.27 -26.82 12.14
CA GLU A 231 -29.36 -27.80 12.07
C GLU A 231 -30.45 -27.57 13.14
N ARG A 232 -30.13 -26.91 14.25
CA ARG A 232 -31.05 -26.67 15.37
C ARG A 232 -31.88 -25.37 15.28
N GLN A 233 -31.53 -24.43 14.40
CA GLN A 233 -32.17 -23.10 14.40
C GLN A 233 -33.55 -23.10 13.75
N THR A 234 -34.54 -22.57 14.48
CA THR A 234 -35.89 -22.34 13.94
C THR A 234 -35.96 -21.05 13.11
N THR A 235 -36.92 -20.97 12.18
CA THR A 235 -37.07 -19.83 11.24
C THR A 235 -37.31 -18.49 11.95
N SER A 236 -38.04 -18.49 13.07
CA SER A 236 -38.27 -17.29 13.89
C SER A 236 -36.98 -16.77 14.56
N GLU A 237 -36.14 -17.68 15.07
CA GLU A 237 -34.84 -17.33 15.64
C GLU A 237 -33.88 -16.78 14.58
N GLN A 238 -33.93 -17.33 13.36
CA GLN A 238 -33.16 -16.82 12.24
C GLN A 238 -33.56 -15.37 11.89
N LEU A 239 -34.87 -15.07 11.85
CA LEU A 239 -35.34 -13.72 11.55
C LEU A 239 -34.90 -12.70 12.61
N LYS A 240 -34.99 -13.07 13.90
CA LYS A 240 -34.46 -12.25 15.01
C LYS A 240 -32.96 -12.01 14.86
N GLN A 241 -32.19 -13.04 14.51
CA GLN A 241 -30.75 -12.94 14.36
C GLN A 241 -30.35 -12.06 13.16
N TYR A 242 -31.05 -12.18 12.03
CA TYR A 242 -30.87 -11.28 10.89
C TYR A 242 -31.25 -9.83 11.21
N GLY A 243 -32.28 -9.61 12.03
CA GLY A 243 -32.63 -8.27 12.53
C GLY A 243 -31.52 -7.64 13.37
N ILE A 244 -30.90 -8.42 14.27
CA ILE A 244 -29.74 -7.97 15.07
C ILE A 244 -28.56 -7.60 14.17
N TYR A 245 -28.25 -8.45 13.18
CA TYR A 245 -27.18 -8.16 12.22
C TYR A 245 -27.46 -6.88 11.44
N PHE A 246 -28.67 -6.74 10.89
CA PHE A 246 -29.04 -5.56 10.13
C PHE A 246 -28.94 -4.29 10.98
N GLY A 247 -29.46 -4.30 12.21
CA GLY A 247 -29.40 -3.16 13.13
C GLY A 247 -27.97 -2.76 13.50
N SER A 248 -27.10 -3.73 13.79
CA SER A 248 -25.70 -3.46 14.12
C SER A 248 -24.89 -2.98 12.90
N TRP A 249 -25.19 -3.49 11.70
CA TRP A 249 -24.62 -2.96 10.47
C TRP A 249 -25.08 -1.52 10.20
N LEU A 250 -26.38 -1.24 10.30
CA LEU A 250 -26.94 0.10 10.16
C LEU A 250 -26.31 1.08 11.16
N LEU A 251 -26.15 0.68 12.42
CA LEU A 251 -25.50 1.49 13.45
C LEU A 251 -24.01 1.71 13.14
N SER A 252 -23.30 0.68 12.68
CA SER A 252 -21.88 0.81 12.31
C SER A 252 -21.67 1.75 11.12
N THR A 253 -22.52 1.68 10.10
CA THR A 253 -22.45 2.56 8.94
C THR A 253 -22.91 3.98 9.28
N GLY A 254 -23.93 4.11 10.13
CA GLY A 254 -24.37 5.40 10.67
C GLY A 254 -23.28 6.10 11.49
N LEU A 255 -22.55 5.36 12.33
CA LEU A 255 -21.40 5.88 13.07
C LEU A 255 -20.26 6.29 12.12
N ALA A 256 -19.96 5.51 11.09
CA ALA A 256 -18.94 5.86 10.11
C ALA A 256 -19.31 7.15 9.36
N ALA A 257 -20.53 7.23 8.85
CA ALA A 257 -21.04 8.43 8.16
C ALA A 257 -21.10 9.64 9.10
N GLY A 258 -21.52 9.44 10.35
CA GLY A 258 -21.51 10.46 11.40
C GLY A 258 -20.11 11.00 11.66
N CYS A 259 -19.10 10.13 11.80
CA CYS A 259 -17.70 10.56 11.94
C CYS A 259 -17.23 11.39 10.75
N GLY A 260 -17.57 10.96 9.52
CA GLY A 260 -17.28 11.72 8.30
C GLY A 260 -17.93 13.10 8.31
N ALA A 261 -19.22 13.20 8.63
CA ALA A 261 -19.94 14.46 8.71
C ALA A 261 -19.38 15.37 9.82
N SER A 262 -19.08 14.83 11.01
CA SER A 262 -18.46 15.58 12.10
C SER A 262 -17.12 16.17 11.70
N ILE A 263 -16.28 15.42 10.99
CA ILE A 263 -15.00 15.92 10.47
C ILE A 263 -15.23 17.02 9.43
N PHE A 264 -16.21 16.88 8.54
CA PHE A 264 -16.53 17.91 7.54
C PHE A 264 -16.93 19.25 8.19
N TYR A 265 -17.83 19.21 9.18
CA TYR A 265 -18.22 20.42 9.93
C TYR A 265 -17.06 20.98 10.73
N LEU A 266 -16.32 20.14 11.46
CA LEU A 266 -15.15 20.56 12.21
C LEU A 266 -14.16 21.28 11.29
N TYR A 267 -13.82 20.68 10.15
CA TYR A 267 -12.89 21.27 9.20
C TYR A 267 -13.40 22.61 8.64
N THR A 268 -14.71 22.73 8.42
CA THR A 268 -15.33 23.98 7.94
C THR A 268 -15.21 25.11 8.96
N GLU A 269 -15.47 24.82 10.24
CA GLU A 269 -15.38 25.79 11.35
C GLU A 269 -13.94 26.18 11.69
N THR A 270 -13.04 25.19 11.81
CA THR A 270 -11.67 25.38 12.30
C THR A 270 -10.84 26.32 11.40
N TRP A 271 -11.14 26.40 10.11
CA TRP A 271 -10.41 27.28 9.19
C TRP A 271 -10.84 28.75 9.23
N SER A 272 -11.92 29.09 9.94
CA SER A 272 -12.32 30.49 10.15
C SER A 272 -11.49 31.18 11.25
N ALA A 273 -10.92 30.40 12.18
CA ALA A 273 -10.13 30.88 13.30
C ALA A 273 -8.63 30.67 13.03
N LEU A 274 -7.95 31.77 12.72
CA LEU A 274 -6.56 31.83 12.24
C LEU A 274 -5.51 31.59 13.34
N LYS A 275 -5.56 30.46 14.06
CA LYS A 275 -4.56 30.12 15.10
C LYS A 275 -3.83 28.82 14.78
N GLU A 276 -2.50 28.86 14.79
CA GLU A 276 -1.63 27.70 14.51
C GLU A 276 -1.94 26.47 15.40
N ALA A 277 -2.38 26.69 16.65
CA ALA A 277 -2.78 25.62 17.57
C ALA A 277 -4.03 24.85 17.11
N GLU A 278 -4.93 25.49 16.36
CA GLU A 278 -6.15 24.85 15.85
C GLU A 278 -5.86 23.96 14.64
N THR A 279 -4.71 24.13 13.98
CA THR A 279 -4.32 23.31 12.81
C THR A 279 -4.01 21.85 13.16
N LEU A 280 -3.77 21.55 14.44
CA LEU A 280 -3.58 20.18 14.96
C LEU A 280 -4.89 19.52 15.41
N LEU A 281 -5.98 20.29 15.54
CA LEU A 281 -7.26 19.78 16.05
C LEU A 281 -7.85 18.71 15.14
N VAL A 282 -7.88 18.95 13.83
CA VAL A 282 -8.41 17.98 12.85
C VAL A 282 -7.60 16.67 12.86
N PRO A 283 -6.26 16.68 12.68
CA PRO A 283 -5.44 15.47 12.80
C PRO A 283 -5.64 14.72 14.12
N PHE A 284 -5.78 15.45 15.23
CA PHE A 284 -6.02 14.87 16.55
C PHE A 284 -7.37 14.17 16.62
N VAL A 285 -8.46 14.83 16.23
CA VAL A 285 -9.82 14.26 16.24
C VAL A 285 -9.90 13.04 15.32
N VAL A 286 -9.32 13.12 14.12
CA VAL A 286 -9.26 11.99 13.18
C VAL A 286 -8.54 10.79 13.78
N SER A 287 -7.37 11.02 14.38
CA SER A 287 -6.58 9.95 15.00
C SER A 287 -7.28 9.35 16.22
N LEU A 288 -7.95 10.19 17.02
CA LEU A 288 -8.76 9.77 18.15
C LEU A 288 -9.94 8.91 17.71
N MET A 289 -10.69 9.32 16.67
CA MET A 289 -11.78 8.52 16.10
C MET A 289 -11.28 7.18 15.57
N ASN A 290 -10.15 7.16 14.86
CA ASN A 290 -9.51 5.94 14.36
C ASN A 290 -9.02 5.00 15.47
N MET A 291 -8.81 5.50 16.70
CA MET A 291 -8.47 4.69 17.86
C MET A 291 -9.70 4.20 18.63
N VAL A 292 -10.67 5.09 18.88
CA VAL A 292 -11.82 4.87 19.79
C VAL A 292 -12.96 4.12 19.12
N ILE A 293 -13.35 4.47 17.90
CA ILE A 293 -14.50 3.85 17.22
C ILE A 293 -14.29 2.34 16.98
N PRO A 294 -13.10 1.86 16.59
CA PRO A 294 -12.84 0.41 16.53
C PRO A 294 -13.04 -0.33 17.86
N LEU A 295 -12.75 0.33 19.00
CA LEU A 295 -13.02 -0.25 20.32
C LEU A 295 -14.54 -0.36 20.55
N PHE A 296 -15.32 0.62 20.10
CA PHE A 296 -16.78 0.54 20.14
C PHE A 296 -17.32 -0.60 19.24
N PHE A 297 -16.80 -0.76 18.02
CA PHE A 297 -17.17 -1.89 17.16
C PHE A 297 -16.83 -3.25 17.79
N SER A 298 -15.79 -3.32 18.61
CA SER A 298 -15.46 -4.56 19.34
C SER A 298 -16.54 -4.95 20.36
N LEU A 299 -17.34 -4.00 20.87
CA LEU A 299 -18.46 -4.28 21.77
C LEU A 299 -19.61 -4.99 21.05
N PHE A 300 -19.76 -4.78 19.74
CA PHE A 300 -20.81 -5.45 18.96
C PHE A 300 -20.66 -6.96 18.95
N ASN A 301 -19.44 -7.47 19.18
CA ASN A 301 -19.18 -8.90 19.36
C ASN A 301 -19.96 -9.53 20.52
N LYS A 302 -20.40 -8.75 21.51
CA LYS A 302 -21.24 -9.24 22.61
C LYS A 302 -22.69 -9.48 22.18
N PHE A 303 -23.18 -8.72 21.20
CA PHE A 303 -24.56 -8.76 20.73
C PHE A 303 -24.73 -9.58 19.45
N GLU A 304 -23.75 -9.52 18.54
CA GLU A 304 -23.74 -10.27 17.28
C GLU A 304 -22.97 -11.58 17.43
N GLN A 305 -23.63 -12.60 17.98
CA GLN A 305 -23.08 -13.94 18.01
C GLN A 305 -23.20 -14.59 16.62
N TYR A 306 -22.16 -14.47 15.81
CA TYR A 306 -22.06 -15.17 14.53
C TYR A 306 -21.86 -16.67 14.75
N SER A 307 -22.50 -17.49 13.91
CA SER A 307 -22.34 -18.96 13.93
C SER A 307 -20.90 -19.42 13.65
N SER A 308 -20.11 -18.59 12.96
CA SER A 308 -18.70 -18.83 12.68
C SER A 308 -17.87 -17.64 13.14
N GLN A 309 -16.89 -17.89 14.02
CA GLN A 309 -15.99 -16.85 14.53
C GLN A 309 -15.16 -16.16 13.42
N ARG A 310 -15.01 -16.81 12.25
CA ARG A 310 -14.36 -16.18 11.08
C ARG A 310 -15.21 -15.06 10.49
N LYS A 311 -16.52 -15.27 10.38
CA LYS A 311 -17.45 -14.25 9.86
C LYS A 311 -17.47 -13.04 10.79
N GLN A 312 -17.40 -13.28 12.09
CA GLN A 312 -17.28 -12.23 13.10
C GLN A 312 -16.02 -11.37 12.90
N ILE A 313 -14.85 -12.00 12.75
CA ILE A 313 -13.60 -11.27 12.49
C ILE A 313 -13.69 -10.49 11.17
N TYR A 314 -14.22 -11.08 10.10
CA TYR A 314 -14.37 -10.39 8.82
C TYR A 314 -15.37 -9.22 8.87
N ALA A 315 -16.49 -9.37 9.59
CA ALA A 315 -17.46 -8.29 9.78
C ALA A 315 -16.82 -7.11 10.55
N LEU A 316 -16.09 -7.39 11.63
CA LEU A 316 -15.36 -6.37 12.38
C LEU A 316 -14.30 -5.68 11.50
N LEU A 317 -13.55 -6.44 10.70
CA LEU A 317 -12.55 -5.87 9.79
C LEU A 317 -13.18 -4.97 8.74
N PHE A 318 -14.29 -5.40 8.14
CA PHE A 318 -14.97 -4.61 7.11
C PHE A 318 -15.53 -3.30 7.69
N ARG A 319 -16.11 -3.31 8.89
CA ARG A 319 -16.56 -2.10 9.58
C ARG A 319 -15.41 -1.11 9.82
N ASN A 320 -14.25 -1.61 10.26
CA ASN A 320 -13.06 -0.78 10.45
C ASN A 320 -12.53 -0.20 9.13
N VAL A 321 -12.57 -0.98 8.04
CA VAL A 321 -12.19 -0.50 6.70
C VAL A 321 -13.18 0.58 6.22
N LEU A 322 -14.49 0.35 6.36
CA LEU A 322 -15.51 1.34 6.00
C LEU A 322 -15.33 2.67 6.75
N LEU A 323 -15.09 2.62 8.06
CA LEU A 323 -14.82 3.82 8.86
C LEU A 323 -13.65 4.64 8.29
N ARG A 324 -12.52 3.97 8.01
CA ARG A 324 -11.31 4.65 7.50
C ARG A 324 -11.49 5.20 6.10
N ILE A 325 -12.19 4.47 5.23
CA ILE A 325 -12.53 4.94 3.88
C ILE A 325 -13.46 6.15 3.97
N SER A 326 -14.47 6.14 4.86
CA SER A 326 -15.38 7.26 5.05
C SER A 326 -14.64 8.52 5.52
N ILE A 327 -13.79 8.40 6.54
CA ILE A 327 -12.99 9.52 7.06
C ILE A 327 -12.03 10.05 6.00
N LEU A 328 -11.26 9.17 5.36
CA LEU A 328 -10.29 9.57 4.35
C LEU A 328 -10.97 10.17 3.11
N GLY A 329 -12.13 9.63 2.71
CA GLY A 329 -12.91 10.13 1.58
C GLY A 329 -13.40 11.56 1.79
N VAL A 330 -13.92 11.87 2.99
CA VAL A 330 -14.33 13.24 3.33
C VAL A 330 -13.14 14.20 3.36
N LEU A 331 -12.02 13.79 3.95
CA LEU A 331 -10.80 14.61 3.96
C LEU A 331 -10.30 14.90 2.54
N CYS A 332 -10.27 13.88 1.68
CA CYS A 332 -9.86 14.05 0.28
C CYS A 332 -10.85 14.93 -0.49
N TYR A 333 -12.16 14.78 -0.28
CA TYR A 333 -13.16 15.67 -0.87
C TYR A 333 -12.91 17.13 -0.48
N TYR A 334 -12.67 17.40 0.80
CA TYR A 334 -12.38 18.75 1.28
C TYR A 334 -11.09 19.31 0.69
N TRP A 335 -10.00 18.52 0.70
CA TRP A 335 -8.70 18.93 0.15
C TRP A 335 -8.76 19.24 -1.34
N MET A 336 -9.61 18.55 -2.11
CA MET A 336 -9.67 18.73 -3.56
C MET A 336 -10.70 19.75 -4.03
N ASN A 337 -11.76 20.01 -3.27
CA ASN A 337 -12.82 20.94 -3.70
C ASN A 337 -12.82 22.26 -2.93
N THR A 338 -12.52 22.24 -1.63
CA THR A 338 -12.66 23.42 -0.77
C THR A 338 -11.34 24.16 -0.57
N VAL A 339 -10.23 23.43 -0.42
CA VAL A 339 -8.90 24.04 -0.20
C VAL A 339 -8.40 24.86 -1.39
N PRO A 340 -8.56 24.42 -2.67
CA PRO A 340 -8.14 25.20 -3.83
C PRO A 340 -8.88 26.53 -3.99
N GLN A 341 -10.13 26.61 -3.50
CA GLN A 341 -10.93 27.84 -3.58
C GLN A 341 -10.57 28.86 -2.49
N LYS A 342 -10.01 28.41 -1.36
CA LYS A 342 -9.72 29.26 -0.20
C LYS A 342 -8.28 29.76 -0.15
N PHE A 343 -7.33 29.04 -0.73
CA PHE A 343 -5.89 29.35 -0.63
C PHE A 343 -5.27 29.57 -1.99
N THR A 344 -4.48 30.63 -2.10
CA THR A 344 -3.69 30.92 -3.30
C THR A 344 -2.65 29.83 -3.55
N CYS A 345 -2.03 29.28 -2.50
CA CYS A 345 -1.07 28.17 -2.54
C CYS A 345 -1.63 26.94 -1.82
N TRP A 346 -2.55 26.24 -2.47
CA TRP A 346 -3.36 25.20 -1.84
C TRP A 346 -2.64 23.84 -1.76
N GLU A 347 -1.76 23.51 -2.71
CA GLU A 347 -1.03 22.23 -2.77
C GLU A 347 -0.10 22.02 -1.56
N PRO A 348 0.78 22.97 -1.18
CA PRO A 348 1.60 22.80 0.02
C PRO A 348 0.75 22.74 1.30
N MET A 349 -0.42 23.39 1.33
CA MET A 349 -1.34 23.29 2.48
C MET A 349 -1.91 21.88 2.64
N VAL A 350 -2.26 21.21 1.55
CA VAL A 350 -2.64 19.79 1.56
C VAL A 350 -1.48 18.91 2.01
N GLY A 351 -0.26 19.18 1.54
CA GLY A 351 0.96 18.50 1.97
C GLY A 351 1.21 18.62 3.48
N GLN A 352 1.04 19.82 4.04
CA GLN A 352 1.14 20.06 5.49
C GLN A 352 0.06 19.34 6.28
N ALA A 353 -1.19 19.35 5.81
CA ALA A 353 -2.29 18.64 6.46
C ALA A 353 -2.02 17.11 6.51
N LEU A 354 -1.52 16.54 5.42
CA LEU A 354 -1.14 15.12 5.34
C LEU A 354 0.05 14.80 6.25
N TYR A 355 1.07 15.67 6.30
CA TYR A 355 2.19 15.55 7.24
C TYR A 355 1.69 15.49 8.69
N ARG A 356 0.88 16.47 9.12
CA ARG A 356 0.34 16.53 10.48
C ARG A 356 -0.46 15.28 10.82
N LEU A 357 -1.29 14.83 9.88
CA LEU A 357 -2.09 13.62 10.05
C LEU A 357 -1.22 12.37 10.23
N VAL A 358 -0.16 12.21 9.44
CA VAL A 358 0.78 11.08 9.56
C VAL A 358 1.51 11.05 10.90
N ILE A 359 1.97 12.23 11.38
CA ILE A 359 2.68 12.38 12.65
C ILE A 359 1.75 12.15 13.84
N VAL A 360 0.58 12.80 13.86
CA VAL A 360 -0.38 12.66 14.97
C VAL A 360 -0.92 11.24 15.04
N ASP A 361 -1.27 10.62 13.90
CA ASP A 361 -1.65 9.20 13.84
C ASP A 361 -0.52 8.31 14.40
N PHE A 362 0.73 8.58 14.03
CA PHE A 362 1.87 7.85 14.58
C PHE A 362 1.97 7.98 16.10
N ILE A 363 1.78 9.19 16.66
CA ILE A 363 1.77 9.39 18.11
C ILE A 363 0.66 8.57 18.77
N PHE A 364 -0.57 8.57 18.22
CA PHE A 364 -1.67 7.76 18.75
C PHE A 364 -1.40 6.26 18.67
N LEU A 365 -0.78 5.77 17.59
CA LEU A 365 -0.36 4.37 17.46
C LEU A 365 0.69 3.99 18.50
N MET A 366 1.65 4.88 18.76
CA MET A 366 2.68 4.69 19.78
C MET A 366 2.03 4.66 21.18
N LEU A 367 1.14 5.61 21.49
CA LEU A 367 0.41 5.67 22.76
C LEU A 367 -0.46 4.43 22.98
N GLY A 368 -1.20 3.99 21.94
CA GLY A 368 -2.04 2.81 22.00
C GLY A 368 -1.24 1.53 22.27
N SER A 369 -0.05 1.41 21.70
CA SER A 369 0.79 0.21 21.87
C SER A 369 1.67 0.25 23.12
N LEU A 370 2.15 1.42 23.55
CA LEU A 370 2.93 1.56 24.79
C LEU A 370 2.06 1.57 26.03
N PHE A 371 0.98 2.35 26.04
CA PHE A 371 0.12 2.50 27.20
C PHE A 371 -1.09 1.58 27.11
N GLY A 372 -1.78 1.51 25.97
CA GLY A 372 -3.00 0.71 25.85
C GLY A 372 -2.76 -0.79 26.01
N GLU A 373 -1.84 -1.36 25.22
CA GLU A 373 -1.52 -2.80 25.29
C GLU A 373 -0.83 -3.18 26.61
N PHE A 374 0.06 -2.33 27.13
CA PHE A 374 0.69 -2.53 28.44
C PHE A 374 -0.32 -2.46 29.60
N LEU A 375 -1.17 -1.43 29.64
CA LEU A 375 -2.19 -1.29 30.67
C LEU A 375 -3.19 -2.44 30.61
N SER A 376 -3.57 -2.88 29.41
CA SER A 376 -4.42 -4.06 29.23
C SER A 376 -3.77 -5.33 29.81
N ASN A 377 -2.46 -5.49 29.65
CA ASN A 377 -1.72 -6.59 30.26
C ASN A 377 -1.71 -6.50 31.80
N VAL A 378 -1.45 -5.32 32.37
CA VAL A 378 -1.47 -5.11 33.83
C VAL A 378 -2.87 -5.37 34.41
N ILE A 379 -3.93 -4.87 33.75
CA ILE A 379 -5.32 -5.10 34.17
C ILE A 379 -5.64 -6.60 34.11
N GLY A 380 -5.31 -7.27 33.00
CA GLY A 380 -5.61 -8.69 32.79
C GLY A 380 -4.84 -9.65 33.70
N THR A 381 -3.69 -9.22 34.25
CA THR A 381 -2.87 -10.05 35.15
C THR A 381 -3.08 -9.72 36.63
N LYS A 382 -3.19 -8.44 37.00
CA LYS A 382 -3.25 -7.99 38.41
C LYS A 382 -4.65 -7.63 38.90
N ILE A 383 -5.49 -7.04 38.05
CA ILE A 383 -6.77 -6.44 38.50
C ILE A 383 -7.93 -7.40 38.27
N GLN A 384 -8.06 -7.94 37.05
CA GLN A 384 -9.16 -8.83 36.68
C GLN A 384 -8.61 -10.04 35.90
N PRO A 385 -8.15 -11.10 36.60
CA PRO A 385 -7.58 -12.30 35.98
C PRO A 385 -8.52 -13.02 35.01
N ARG A 386 -9.85 -12.81 35.17
CA ARG A 386 -10.89 -13.36 34.29
C ARG A 386 -10.84 -12.80 32.86
N LEU A 387 -10.28 -11.61 32.66
CA LEU A 387 -10.17 -10.97 31.35
C LEU A 387 -9.03 -11.59 30.51
N GLY A 388 -8.01 -12.14 31.17
CA GLY A 388 -6.84 -12.73 30.53
C GLY A 388 -5.88 -11.70 29.94
N VAL A 389 -4.71 -12.17 29.50
CA VAL A 389 -3.69 -11.37 28.82
C VAL A 389 -4.17 -11.02 27.41
N PRO A 390 -3.96 -9.78 26.90
CA PRO A 390 -4.37 -9.41 25.55
C PRO A 390 -3.71 -10.28 24.47
N GLU A 391 -4.49 -10.65 23.45
CA GLU A 391 -3.99 -11.31 22.24
C GLU A 391 -3.56 -10.26 21.20
N PHE A 392 -2.49 -10.56 20.45
CA PHE A 392 -2.05 -9.68 19.36
C PHE A 392 -3.01 -9.77 18.17
N ASP A 393 -3.88 -8.77 18.00
CA ASP A 393 -4.77 -8.66 16.86
C ASP A 393 -4.00 -8.24 15.59
N VAL A 394 -3.54 -9.24 14.85
CA VAL A 394 -2.82 -9.08 13.58
C VAL A 394 -3.62 -8.21 12.61
N ALA A 395 -4.94 -8.39 12.55
CA ALA A 395 -5.74 -7.80 11.50
C ALA A 395 -5.97 -6.30 11.73
N ARG A 396 -6.20 -5.87 12.98
CA ARG A 396 -6.23 -4.44 13.34
C ARG A 396 -4.90 -3.74 13.04
N ASN A 397 -3.80 -4.34 13.46
CA ASN A 397 -2.45 -3.81 13.23
C ASN A 397 -2.11 -3.74 11.72
N VAL A 398 -2.56 -4.72 10.92
CA VAL A 398 -2.40 -4.67 9.46
C VAL A 398 -3.21 -3.54 8.84
N LEU A 399 -4.43 -3.29 9.29
CA LEU A 399 -5.22 -2.17 8.77
C LEU A 399 -4.52 -0.83 9.06
N GLU A 400 -3.89 -0.67 10.22
CA GLU A 400 -3.17 0.57 10.61
C GLU A 400 -1.98 0.85 9.68
N ILE A 401 -1.20 -0.17 9.33
CA ILE A 401 -0.10 0.00 8.36
C ILE A 401 -0.61 0.25 6.93
N ILE A 402 -1.76 -0.33 6.54
CA ILE A 402 -2.40 -0.04 5.24
C ILE A 402 -2.88 1.42 5.18
N TYR A 403 -3.51 1.90 6.25
CA TYR A 403 -3.95 3.30 6.34
C TYR A 403 -2.76 4.27 6.24
N ALA A 404 -1.69 4.03 7.00
CA ALA A 404 -0.47 4.82 6.95
C ALA A 404 0.15 4.85 5.54
N GLN A 405 0.19 3.70 4.86
CA GLN A 405 0.69 3.62 3.48
C GLN A 405 -0.21 4.35 2.49
N THR A 406 -1.53 4.33 2.69
CA THR A 406 -2.48 5.04 1.83
C THR A 406 -2.27 6.55 1.92
N LEU A 407 -2.06 7.08 3.13
CA LEU A 407 -1.71 8.49 3.33
C LEU A 407 -0.38 8.85 2.65
N ALA A 408 0.62 7.95 2.71
CA ALA A 408 1.91 8.16 2.03
C ALA A 408 1.72 8.31 0.51
N TRP A 409 0.90 7.45 -0.10
CA TRP A 409 0.65 7.48 -1.54
C TRP A 409 -0.18 8.68 -1.99
N ILE A 410 -1.13 9.13 -1.18
CA ILE A 410 -1.86 10.39 -1.49
C ILE A 410 -0.90 11.58 -1.35
N GLY A 411 -0.07 11.59 -0.30
CA GLY A 411 0.79 12.72 0.01
C GLY A 411 2.03 12.86 -0.84
N ILE A 412 2.47 11.82 -1.55
CA ILE A 412 3.69 11.89 -2.38
C ILE A 412 3.63 12.96 -3.46
N TYR A 413 2.45 13.23 -4.00
CA TYR A 413 2.23 14.28 -4.99
C TYR A 413 2.38 15.69 -4.39
N PHE A 414 2.01 15.88 -3.11
CA PHE A 414 2.05 17.18 -2.43
C PHE A 414 3.32 17.38 -1.59
N SER A 415 3.96 16.28 -1.20
CA SER A 415 5.14 16.24 -0.34
C SER A 415 6.03 15.05 -0.75
N PRO A 416 6.96 15.26 -1.70
CA PRO A 416 7.83 14.20 -2.23
C PRO A 416 8.70 13.51 -1.18
N LEU A 417 8.97 14.18 -0.05
CA LEU A 417 9.78 13.67 1.05
C LEU A 417 8.98 13.00 2.18
N LEU A 418 7.65 12.92 2.05
CA LEU A 418 6.81 12.14 2.98
C LEU A 418 7.26 10.68 3.17
N PRO A 419 7.83 9.98 2.15
CA PRO A 419 8.41 8.65 2.34
C PRO A 419 9.50 8.59 3.42
N VAL A 420 10.27 9.65 3.67
CA VAL A 420 11.30 9.67 4.74
C VAL A 420 10.65 9.46 6.11
N ILE A 421 9.55 10.17 6.34
CA ILE A 421 8.77 10.07 7.58
C ILE A 421 8.18 8.68 7.72
N GLN A 422 7.71 8.09 6.63
CA GLN A 422 7.18 6.73 6.63
C GLN A 422 8.25 5.68 6.88
N ILE A 423 9.47 5.87 6.38
CA ILE A 423 10.61 5.00 6.70
C ILE A 423 10.89 5.03 8.21
N LEU A 424 10.97 6.23 8.79
CA LEU A 424 11.18 6.39 10.23
C LEU A 424 10.02 5.77 11.04
N LYS A 425 8.78 6.07 10.66
CA LYS A 425 7.55 5.52 11.26
C LYS A 425 7.56 4.00 11.27
N PHE A 426 7.78 3.35 10.12
CA PHE A 426 7.77 1.89 10.04
C PHE A 426 8.97 1.23 10.72
N PHE A 427 10.13 1.89 10.73
CA PHE A 427 11.29 1.41 11.47
C PHE A 427 11.04 1.41 12.99
N ILE A 428 10.54 2.52 13.54
CA ILE A 428 10.19 2.61 14.97
C ILE A 428 9.06 1.64 15.31
N LEU A 429 8.00 1.59 14.48
CA LEU A 429 6.86 0.71 14.68
C LEU A 429 7.26 -0.77 14.72
N PHE A 430 8.28 -1.17 13.94
CA PHE A 430 8.81 -2.54 13.95
C PHE A 430 9.32 -2.93 15.33
N TYR A 431 10.18 -2.11 15.93
CA TYR A 431 10.73 -2.39 17.25
C TYR A 431 9.68 -2.26 18.35
N LEU A 432 8.80 -1.27 18.23
CA LEU A 432 7.77 -1.07 19.24
C LEU A 432 6.79 -2.24 19.28
N LYS A 433 6.31 -2.70 18.12
CA LYS A 433 5.40 -3.85 18.05
C LYS A 433 6.11 -5.15 18.41
N LYS A 434 7.42 -5.27 18.16
CA LYS A 434 8.23 -6.38 18.70
C LYS A 434 8.20 -6.39 20.24
N VAL A 435 8.50 -5.25 20.87
CA VAL A 435 8.52 -5.12 22.34
C VAL A 435 7.14 -5.40 22.93
N SER A 436 6.08 -4.84 22.34
CA SER A 436 4.73 -5.10 22.80
C SER A 436 4.36 -6.59 22.68
N LEU A 437 4.70 -7.23 21.55
CA LEU A 437 4.47 -8.66 21.37
C LEU A 437 5.21 -9.50 22.42
N THR A 438 6.47 -9.19 22.71
CA THR A 438 7.30 -10.02 23.61
C THR A 438 6.98 -9.83 25.09
N HIS A 439 6.51 -8.65 25.50
CA HIS A 439 6.27 -8.32 26.92
C HIS A 439 4.79 -8.24 27.31
N ASN A 440 3.89 -7.88 26.39
CA ASN A 440 2.49 -7.57 26.71
C ASN A 440 1.49 -8.58 26.16
N CYS A 441 1.83 -9.33 25.10
CA CYS A 441 0.87 -10.19 24.41
C CYS A 441 1.09 -11.69 24.66
N GLN A 442 0.00 -12.44 24.77
CA GLN A 442 0.05 -13.90 24.68
C GLN A 442 0.13 -14.34 23.19
N PRO A 443 0.83 -15.44 22.86
CA PRO A 443 0.73 -16.05 21.54
C PRO A 443 -0.73 -16.32 21.18
N PRO A 444 -1.17 -15.97 19.95
CA PRO A 444 -2.56 -16.14 19.55
C PRO A 444 -2.96 -17.62 19.66
N ARG A 445 -4.01 -17.91 20.45
CA ARG A 445 -4.46 -19.29 20.71
C ARG A 445 -5.02 -19.99 19.48
N ARG A 446 -5.39 -19.21 18.46
CA ARG A 446 -5.99 -19.71 17.22
C ARG A 446 -5.15 -19.29 16.04
N SER A 447 -4.37 -20.22 15.51
CA SER A 447 -3.70 -20.02 14.23
C SER A 447 -4.75 -20.03 13.12
N GLY A 448 -5.32 -18.86 12.80
CA GLY A 448 -5.99 -18.66 11.51
C GLY A 448 -5.05 -19.13 10.40
N ARG A 449 -5.58 -19.71 9.31
CA ARG A 449 -4.79 -20.26 8.19
C ARG A 449 -3.71 -19.26 7.75
N ALA A 450 -2.50 -19.42 8.26
CA ALA A 450 -1.45 -18.42 8.10
C ALA A 450 -0.97 -18.32 6.65
N ALA A 451 -1.18 -19.36 5.84
CA ALA A 451 -0.93 -19.33 4.41
C ALA A 451 -1.80 -18.29 3.68
N GLN A 452 -3.05 -18.07 4.11
CA GLN A 452 -4.00 -17.20 3.38
C GLN A 452 -3.90 -15.72 3.77
N MET A 453 -3.49 -15.42 5.01
CA MET A 453 -3.45 -14.06 5.55
C MET A 453 -2.56 -13.13 4.73
N LYS A 454 -1.40 -13.60 4.27
CA LYS A 454 -0.50 -12.80 3.43
C LYS A 454 -1.18 -12.30 2.15
N THR A 455 -1.95 -13.17 1.50
CA THR A 455 -2.66 -12.83 0.27
C THR A 455 -3.80 -11.85 0.55
N ILE A 456 -4.53 -12.04 1.64
CA ILE A 456 -5.58 -11.11 2.09
C ILE A 456 -5.00 -9.73 2.38
N PHE A 457 -3.84 -9.64 3.05
CA PHE A 457 -3.25 -8.36 3.40
C PHE A 457 -2.77 -7.58 2.17
N ILE A 458 -2.12 -8.26 1.21
CA ILE A 458 -1.72 -7.63 -0.05
C ILE A 458 -2.95 -7.19 -0.86
N PHE A 459 -4.01 -8.00 -0.86
CA PHE A 459 -5.28 -7.64 -1.48
C PHE A 459 -5.94 -6.41 -0.83
N LEU A 460 -5.94 -6.34 0.50
CA LEU A 460 -6.45 -5.17 1.25
C LEU A 460 -5.62 -3.91 1.02
N LEU A 461 -4.33 -4.05 0.69
CA LEU A 461 -3.46 -2.93 0.33
C LEU A 461 -3.68 -2.47 -1.13
N PHE A 462 -4.05 -3.39 -2.03
CA PHE A 462 -4.32 -3.10 -3.43
C PHE A 462 -5.48 -2.12 -3.61
N PHE A 463 -6.59 -2.31 -2.92
CA PHE A 463 -7.80 -1.49 -3.12
C PHE A 463 -7.58 0.00 -2.78
N PRO A 464 -7.05 0.39 -1.61
CA PRO A 464 -6.77 1.80 -1.28
C PRO A 464 -5.75 2.47 -2.20
N PHE A 465 -4.81 1.72 -2.77
CA PHE A 465 -3.87 2.27 -3.75
C PHE A 465 -4.58 2.66 -5.05
N PHE A 466 -5.32 1.72 -5.66
CA PHE A 466 -5.95 1.94 -6.96
C PHE A 466 -7.17 2.85 -6.90
N VAL A 467 -8.05 2.65 -5.92
CA VAL A 467 -9.31 3.41 -5.79
C VAL A 467 -9.11 4.71 -5.03
N GLY A 468 -8.13 4.76 -4.12
CA GLY A 468 -7.84 5.96 -3.33
C GLY A 468 -6.74 6.79 -3.96
N ALA A 469 -5.48 6.40 -3.74
CA ALA A 469 -4.34 7.25 -4.05
C ALA A 469 -4.18 7.55 -5.55
N LEU A 470 -4.24 6.52 -6.41
CA LEU A 470 -4.11 6.72 -7.86
C LEU A 470 -5.24 7.60 -8.40
N SER A 471 -6.48 7.37 -7.97
CA SER A 471 -7.63 8.19 -8.38
C SER A 471 -7.49 9.66 -7.95
N ILE A 472 -7.00 9.93 -6.74
CA ILE A 472 -6.80 11.30 -6.25
C ILE A 472 -5.66 12.00 -7.01
N VAL A 473 -4.53 11.33 -7.19
CA VAL A 473 -3.39 11.88 -7.95
C VAL A 473 -3.77 12.11 -9.42
N ALA A 474 -4.56 11.21 -10.01
CA ALA A 474 -5.08 11.40 -11.36
C ALA A 474 -6.07 12.58 -11.43
N TYR A 475 -7.02 12.66 -10.49
CA TYR A 475 -7.99 13.76 -10.43
C TYR A 475 -7.32 15.13 -10.29
N THR A 476 -6.36 15.24 -9.36
CA THR A 476 -5.57 16.46 -9.15
C THR A 476 -4.79 16.85 -10.40
N SER A 477 -4.14 15.89 -11.06
CA SER A 477 -3.31 16.17 -12.24
C SER A 477 -4.12 16.59 -13.47
N TRP A 478 -5.32 16.04 -13.66
CA TRP A 478 -6.15 16.27 -14.85
C TRP A 478 -7.18 17.37 -14.72
N ARG A 479 -7.77 17.55 -13.53
CA ARG A 479 -8.97 18.40 -13.36
C ARG A 479 -8.71 19.66 -12.55
N LEU A 480 -7.77 19.64 -11.61
CA LEU A 480 -7.50 20.81 -10.78
C LEU A 480 -6.47 21.72 -11.46
N THR A 481 -6.76 23.02 -11.40
CA THR A 481 -5.85 24.09 -11.80
C THR A 481 -4.76 24.24 -10.73
N PRO A 482 -3.47 24.17 -11.10
CA PRO A 482 -2.39 24.43 -10.16
C PRO A 482 -2.42 25.88 -9.67
N SER A 483 -1.80 26.15 -8.52
CA SER A 483 -1.69 27.51 -7.99
C SER A 483 -0.87 28.44 -8.89
N GLU A 484 -1.29 29.69 -9.00
CA GLU A 484 -0.58 30.69 -9.82
C GLU A 484 0.77 31.08 -9.22
N GLN A 485 0.89 31.04 -7.90
CA GLN A 485 2.05 31.55 -7.17
C GLN A 485 2.97 30.46 -6.60
N CYS A 486 2.55 29.18 -6.53
CA CYS A 486 3.30 28.13 -5.84
C CYS A 486 3.53 26.85 -6.67
N GLY A 487 4.67 26.20 -6.40
CA GLY A 487 5.08 24.92 -7.01
C GLY A 487 5.56 24.97 -8.47
N PRO A 488 5.82 23.80 -9.08
CA PRO A 488 6.41 23.71 -10.41
C PRO A 488 5.44 24.12 -11.53
N PHE A 489 4.14 23.83 -11.40
CA PHE A 489 3.15 23.99 -12.48
C PHE A 489 2.48 25.36 -12.54
N ARG A 490 3.11 26.41 -12.01
CA ARG A 490 2.56 27.78 -12.00
C ARG A 490 2.28 28.29 -13.41
N GLY A 491 1.11 28.91 -13.61
CA GLY A 491 0.71 29.51 -14.88
C GLY A 491 0.11 28.52 -15.89
N LEU A 492 -0.09 27.25 -15.52
CA LEU A 492 -0.68 26.24 -16.38
C LEU A 492 -2.15 25.99 -16.05
N ASN A 493 -2.95 25.61 -17.06
CA ASN A 493 -4.37 25.31 -16.87
C ASN A 493 -4.61 23.98 -16.15
N SER A 494 -3.73 23.00 -16.34
CA SER A 494 -3.74 21.75 -15.58
C SER A 494 -2.33 21.20 -15.50
N THR A 495 -2.04 20.39 -14.49
CA THR A 495 -0.71 19.75 -14.38
C THR A 495 -0.41 18.87 -15.62
N PHE A 496 -1.45 18.26 -16.21
CA PHE A 496 -1.31 17.49 -17.43
C PHE A 496 -0.92 18.32 -18.66
N SER A 497 -1.21 19.64 -18.71
CA SER A 497 -0.92 20.46 -19.89
C SER A 497 0.56 20.60 -20.18
N VAL A 498 1.43 20.40 -19.18
CA VAL A 498 2.90 20.29 -19.33
C VAL A 498 3.28 19.29 -20.41
N THR A 499 2.56 18.16 -20.48
CA THR A 499 2.83 17.13 -21.48
C THR A 499 2.48 17.65 -22.88
N GLY A 500 1.39 18.40 -23.02
CA GLY A 500 1.01 19.03 -24.28
C GLY A 500 2.05 20.03 -24.77
N GLU A 501 2.46 20.96 -23.90
CA GLU A 501 3.47 21.98 -24.23
C GLU A 501 4.82 21.36 -24.62
N TRP A 502 5.25 20.32 -23.90
CA TRP A 502 6.46 19.60 -24.25
C TRP A 502 6.36 18.89 -25.60
N ILE A 503 5.23 18.25 -25.90
CA ILE A 503 5.03 17.62 -27.22
C ILE A 503 5.02 18.66 -28.35
N ASP A 504 4.44 19.82 -28.14
CA ASP A 504 4.41 20.89 -29.15
C ASP A 504 5.83 21.43 -29.41
N HIS A 505 6.65 21.59 -28.37
CA HIS A 505 8.07 21.92 -28.53
C HIS A 505 8.84 20.82 -29.28
N VAL A 506 8.63 19.55 -28.94
CA VAL A 506 9.29 18.42 -29.61
C VAL A 506 8.88 18.30 -31.08
N ASN A 507 7.62 18.60 -31.41
CA ASN A 507 7.10 18.58 -32.78
C ASN A 507 7.71 19.65 -33.70
N ASN A 508 8.13 20.78 -33.14
CA ASN A 508 8.79 21.83 -33.93
C ASN A 508 10.20 21.40 -34.40
N ASN A 509 10.81 20.41 -33.75
CA ASN A 509 12.04 19.79 -34.23
C ASN A 509 11.73 18.65 -35.21
N SER A 510 12.11 18.85 -36.48
CA SER A 510 11.77 18.00 -37.65
C SER A 510 12.14 16.51 -37.53
N SER A 511 13.00 16.11 -36.59
CA SER A 511 13.37 14.71 -36.37
C SER A 511 12.37 13.91 -35.52
N ASN A 512 11.46 14.57 -34.79
CA ASN A 512 10.67 13.92 -33.72
C ASN A 512 9.15 13.98 -33.92
N HIS A 513 8.66 14.26 -35.13
CA HIS A 513 7.21 14.29 -35.44
C HIS A 513 6.45 13.01 -35.05
N TRP A 514 7.13 11.86 -34.98
CA TRP A 514 6.54 10.60 -34.53
C TRP A 514 6.04 10.67 -33.07
N VAL A 515 6.69 11.47 -32.21
CA VAL A 515 6.31 11.63 -30.79
C VAL A 515 4.98 12.36 -30.68
N GLY A 516 4.81 13.49 -31.39
CA GLY A 516 3.53 14.19 -31.40
C GLY A 516 2.41 13.44 -32.09
N TRP A 517 2.72 12.67 -33.13
CA TRP A 517 1.75 11.77 -33.74
C TRP A 517 1.21 10.74 -32.73
N ILE A 518 2.08 10.14 -31.91
CA ILE A 518 1.67 9.23 -30.84
C ILE A 518 0.83 9.98 -29.79
N TYR A 519 1.25 11.16 -29.35
CA TYR A 519 0.51 11.91 -28.34
C TYR A 519 -0.91 12.28 -28.82
N GLN A 520 -1.03 12.82 -30.03
CA GLN A 520 -2.31 13.26 -30.58
C GLN A 520 -3.26 12.10 -30.89
N ASN A 521 -2.75 10.99 -31.44
CA ASN A 521 -3.58 9.88 -31.92
C ASN A 521 -3.75 8.75 -30.90
N VAL A 522 -2.82 8.59 -29.95
CA VAL A 522 -2.85 7.52 -28.94
C VAL A 522 -3.24 8.09 -27.58
N ILE A 523 -2.45 9.03 -27.03
CA ILE A 523 -2.62 9.47 -25.63
C ILE A 523 -3.86 10.36 -25.45
N ARG A 524 -4.17 11.22 -26.43
CA ARG A 524 -5.37 12.08 -26.38
C ARG A 524 -6.63 11.37 -26.87
N SER A 525 -6.49 10.21 -27.51
CA SER A 525 -7.63 9.47 -28.05
C SER A 525 -8.39 8.75 -26.94
N GLU A 526 -9.69 9.01 -26.85
CA GLU A 526 -10.60 8.30 -25.94
C GLU A 526 -10.61 6.79 -26.21
N ILE A 527 -10.37 6.40 -27.47
CA ILE A 527 -10.32 5.01 -27.93
C ILE A 527 -9.15 4.26 -27.26
N PHE A 528 -8.02 4.91 -27.00
CA PHE A 528 -6.88 4.27 -26.34
C PHE A 528 -7.20 3.90 -24.89
N TYR A 529 -7.85 4.79 -24.13
CA TYR A 529 -8.29 4.47 -22.77
C TYR A 529 -9.36 3.37 -22.76
N PHE A 530 -10.28 3.39 -23.72
CA PHE A 530 -11.25 2.31 -23.90
C PHE A 530 -10.57 0.96 -24.20
N LEU A 531 -9.61 0.92 -25.12
CA LEU A 531 -8.85 -0.30 -25.44
C LEU A 531 -7.98 -0.77 -24.27
N SER A 532 -7.33 0.15 -23.57
CA SER A 532 -6.52 -0.18 -22.39
C SER A 532 -7.38 -0.75 -21.25
N THR A 533 -8.53 -0.14 -20.98
CA THR A 533 -9.48 -0.66 -20.00
C THR A 533 -10.06 -2.01 -20.43
N LEU A 534 -10.35 -2.22 -21.71
CA LEU A 534 -10.76 -3.51 -22.26
C LEU A 534 -9.67 -4.58 -22.07
N ILE A 535 -8.41 -4.26 -22.36
CA ILE A 535 -7.26 -5.17 -22.15
C ILE A 535 -7.15 -5.53 -20.67
N ILE A 536 -7.25 -4.56 -19.76
CA ILE A 536 -7.24 -4.82 -18.32
C ILE A 536 -8.40 -5.72 -17.92
N LEU A 537 -9.62 -5.48 -18.43
CA LEU A 537 -10.79 -6.32 -18.17
C LEU A 537 -10.61 -7.74 -18.70
N VAL A 538 -10.03 -7.91 -19.89
CA VAL A 538 -9.69 -9.22 -20.46
C VAL A 538 -8.65 -9.92 -19.59
N ILE A 539 -7.61 -9.21 -19.14
CA ILE A 539 -6.60 -9.77 -18.22
C ILE A 539 -7.25 -10.21 -16.91
N ILE A 540 -8.10 -9.38 -16.31
CA ILE A 540 -8.85 -9.71 -15.09
C ILE A 540 -9.75 -10.93 -15.34
N TYR A 541 -10.43 -11.00 -16.48
CA TYR A 541 -11.27 -12.12 -16.88
C TYR A 541 -10.45 -13.40 -17.06
N ILE A 542 -9.29 -13.34 -17.72
CA ILE A 542 -8.37 -14.47 -17.88
C ILE A 542 -7.88 -14.94 -16.51
N PHE A 543 -7.48 -14.02 -15.62
CA PHE A 543 -7.10 -14.38 -14.25
C PHE A 543 -8.26 -15.03 -13.49
N TRP A 544 -9.48 -14.51 -13.66
CA TRP A 544 -10.67 -15.09 -13.05
C TRP A 544 -10.96 -16.49 -13.60
N GLN A 545 -10.86 -16.70 -14.91
CA GLN A 545 -10.99 -18.01 -15.55
C GLN A 545 -9.89 -18.98 -15.11
N LEU A 546 -8.63 -18.53 -15.04
CA LEU A 546 -7.52 -19.34 -14.51
C LEU A 546 -7.79 -19.77 -13.06
N ILE A 547 -8.39 -18.89 -12.25
CA ILE A 547 -8.79 -19.22 -10.88
C ILE A 547 -9.89 -20.28 -10.89
N GLN A 548 -10.91 -20.16 -11.73
CA GLN A 548 -12.00 -21.14 -11.82
C GLN A 548 -11.52 -22.50 -12.38
N GLY A 549 -10.71 -22.50 -13.44
CA GLY A 549 -10.13 -23.72 -14.02
C GLY A 549 -9.24 -24.46 -13.02
N ARG A 550 -8.44 -23.74 -12.22
CA ARG A 550 -7.67 -24.36 -11.12
C ARG A 550 -8.57 -24.99 -10.05
N LYS A 551 -9.73 -24.40 -9.73
CA LYS A 551 -10.69 -25.03 -8.80
C LYS A 551 -11.21 -26.34 -9.38
N GLN A 552 -11.59 -26.36 -10.65
CA GLN A 552 -12.08 -27.58 -11.32
C GLN A 552 -11.00 -28.66 -11.39
N LEU A 553 -9.76 -28.31 -11.72
CA LEU A 553 -8.64 -29.25 -11.75
C LEU A 553 -8.40 -29.90 -10.38
N ILE A 554 -8.46 -29.12 -9.29
CA ILE A 554 -8.33 -29.64 -7.92
C ILE A 554 -9.47 -30.62 -7.61
N VAL A 555 -10.71 -30.34 -8.04
CA VAL A 555 -11.85 -31.25 -7.85
C VAL A 555 -11.65 -32.55 -8.63
N LEU A 556 -11.15 -32.48 -9.87
CA LEU A 556 -10.84 -33.65 -10.70
C LEU A 556 -9.74 -34.52 -10.09
N LEU A 557 -8.62 -33.91 -9.66
CA LEU A 557 -7.53 -34.62 -8.99
C LEU A 557 -8.02 -35.32 -7.72
N ARG A 558 -8.94 -34.71 -6.97
CA ARG A 558 -9.56 -35.38 -5.81
C ARG A 558 -10.39 -36.59 -6.20
N ARG A 559 -11.20 -36.50 -7.25
CA ARG A 559 -11.95 -37.66 -7.75
C ARG A 559 -11.01 -38.79 -8.16
N GLN A 560 -9.89 -38.46 -8.81
CA GLN A 560 -8.86 -39.46 -9.15
C GLN A 560 -8.23 -40.09 -7.91
N ILE A 561 -7.86 -39.30 -6.90
CA ILE A 561 -7.32 -39.84 -5.63
C ILE A 561 -8.33 -40.76 -4.94
N ILE A 562 -9.60 -40.37 -4.88
CA ILE A 562 -10.67 -41.19 -4.29
C ILE A 562 -10.83 -42.51 -5.06
N ASN A 563 -10.86 -42.45 -6.39
CA ASN A 563 -10.97 -43.65 -7.22
C ASN A 563 -9.76 -44.58 -7.08
N VAL A 564 -8.55 -44.05 -6.98
CA VAL A 564 -7.34 -44.84 -6.72
C VAL A 564 -7.38 -45.46 -5.32
N SER A 565 -7.84 -44.72 -4.30
CA SER A 565 -7.96 -45.26 -2.94
C SER A 565 -9.01 -46.37 -2.79
N LEU A 566 -10.06 -46.37 -3.61
CA LEU A 566 -11.08 -47.42 -3.65
C LEU A 566 -10.59 -48.70 -4.35
N ASN A 567 -9.54 -48.59 -5.17
CA ASN A 567 -8.95 -49.71 -5.91
C ASN A 567 -7.72 -50.32 -5.22
N CYS A 568 -7.32 -49.83 -4.05
CA CYS A 568 -6.29 -50.51 -3.26
C CYS A 568 -6.91 -51.75 -2.58
N PRO A 569 -6.36 -52.95 -2.77
CA PRO A 569 -6.79 -54.13 -2.02
C PRO A 569 -6.51 -53.92 -0.52
N PRO A 570 -7.36 -54.46 0.38
CA PRO A 570 -7.04 -54.47 1.80
C PRO A 570 -5.77 -55.31 2.03
N GLU A 571 -4.77 -54.72 2.69
CA GLU A 571 -3.66 -55.48 3.29
C GLU A 571 -4.14 -56.28 4.51
#